data_AF-W5JRB4-F1
#
_entry.id   AF-W5JRB4-F1
#
_cell.length_a   1.000
_cell.length_b   1.000
_cell.length_c   1.000
_cell.angle_alpha   90.00
_cell.angle_beta   90.00
_cell.angle_gamma   90.00
#
_symmetry.space_group_name_H-M   'P 1'
#
loop_
_entity.id
_entity.type
_entity.pdbx_description
1 polymer ?
#
loop_
_entity_poly.entity_id
_entity_poly.type
_entity_poly.pdbx_seq_one_letter_code
_entity_poly.pdbx_strand_id
1 'polypeptide(L)'
;MAHFLQFSPSFVKKATMWSQEGSPLRQKGFHYVNTPSGFELVYNMFKNFLNEKNRSRVSNVQIDVHGSNLDSLYEHIPKSMLPAEYGGDAGPIQDIIDAWTKKVLSYKEYFKEEDNYGTDEKKRPGRPKNADTLFGLEGSFRKLEVD
;
A
#
# COMPACT_ATOMS: atom_id res chain seq x y z
N MET A 1 -4.66 -16.53 -9.59
CA MET A 1 -3.18 -16.62 -9.64
C MET A 1 -2.52 -15.53 -10.47
N ALA A 2 -3.07 -15.11 -11.62
CA ALA A 2 -2.44 -14.06 -12.45
C ALA A 2 -2.12 -12.75 -11.71
N HIS A 3 -2.95 -12.35 -10.74
CA HIS A 3 -2.69 -11.19 -9.89
C HIS A 3 -1.40 -11.33 -9.06
N PHE A 4 -1.05 -12.53 -8.57
CA PHE A 4 0.17 -12.73 -7.78
C PHE A 4 1.44 -12.43 -8.57
N LEU A 5 1.44 -12.70 -9.88
CA LEU A 5 2.57 -12.40 -10.75
C LEU A 5 2.81 -10.89 -10.92
N GLN A 6 1.80 -10.05 -10.64
CA GLN A 6 1.95 -8.60 -10.63
C GLN A 6 2.65 -8.09 -9.36
N PHE A 7 2.67 -8.87 -8.28
CA PHE A 7 3.41 -8.57 -7.04
C PHE A 7 4.89 -8.96 -7.16
N SER A 8 5.57 -8.40 -8.15
CA SER A 8 7.02 -8.59 -8.27
C SER A 8 7.75 -8.02 -7.03
N PRO A 9 8.94 -8.52 -6.67
CA PRO A 9 9.71 -7.99 -5.54
C PRO A 9 9.95 -6.48 -5.62
N SER A 10 10.16 -5.94 -6.82
CA SER A 10 10.37 -4.50 -7.04
C SER A 10 9.10 -3.70 -6.79
N PHE A 11 7.93 -4.21 -7.20
CA PHE A 11 6.64 -3.59 -6.90
C PHE A 11 6.33 -3.60 -5.41
N VAL A 12 6.48 -4.76 -4.75
CA VAL A 12 6.23 -4.90 -3.30
C VAL A 12 7.13 -3.96 -2.52
N LYS A 13 8.43 -3.89 -2.85
CA LYS A 13 9.36 -2.98 -2.19
C LYS A 13 8.98 -1.50 -2.39
N LYS A 14 8.57 -1.09 -3.60
CA LYS A 14 8.05 0.26 -3.89
C LYS A 14 6.82 0.59 -3.05
N ALA A 15 5.82 -0.29 -3.03
CA ALA A 15 4.60 -0.11 -2.27
C ALA A 15 4.88 0.01 -0.76
N THR A 16 5.77 -0.84 -0.24
CA THR A 16 6.21 -0.81 1.16
C THR A 16 6.91 0.50 1.52
N MET A 17 7.81 1.00 0.66
CA MET A 17 8.48 2.29 0.88
C MET A 17 7.50 3.46 0.85
N TRP A 18 6.58 3.49 -0.12
CA TRP A 18 5.55 4.53 -0.18
C TRP A 18 4.69 4.53 1.08
N SER A 19 4.25 3.35 1.55
CA SER A 19 3.44 3.22 2.76
C SER A 19 4.16 3.74 4.02
N GLN A 20 5.48 3.54 4.12
CA GLN A 20 6.26 3.88 5.33
C GLN A 20 6.84 5.30 5.32
N GLU A 21 7.26 5.78 4.16
CA GLU A 21 8.09 6.98 4.03
C GLU A 21 7.54 7.99 3.01
N GLY A 22 6.63 7.57 2.13
CA GLY A 22 6.10 8.40 1.04
C GLY A 22 4.68 8.92 1.25
N SER A 23 3.92 8.32 2.16
CA SER A 23 2.54 8.72 2.46
C SER A 23 2.46 9.55 3.73
N PRO A 24 1.76 10.70 3.73
CA PRO A 24 1.50 11.46 4.95
C PRO A 24 0.43 10.80 5.84
N LEU A 25 -0.19 9.71 5.39
CA LEU A 25 -1.27 9.03 6.12
C LEU A 25 -0.71 8.13 7.21
N ARG A 26 -1.35 8.17 8.39
CA ARG A 26 -1.10 7.20 9.48
C ARG A 26 -2.09 6.05 9.36
N GLN A 27 -1.64 4.95 8.78
CA GLN A 27 -2.44 3.73 8.71
C GLN A 27 -2.63 3.15 10.11
N LYS A 28 -3.89 2.85 10.47
CA LYS A 28 -4.23 2.22 11.76
C LYS A 28 -4.21 0.70 11.67
N GLY A 29 -4.65 0.15 10.55
CA GLY A 29 -4.61 -1.28 10.30
C GLY A 29 -4.97 -1.67 8.88
N PHE A 30 -4.70 -2.93 8.56
CA PHE A 30 -5.06 -3.61 7.33
C PHE A 30 -5.84 -4.88 7.66
N HIS A 31 -7.03 -5.01 7.08
CA HIS A 31 -7.90 -6.16 7.28
C HIS A 31 -8.03 -6.92 5.96
N TYR A 32 -7.56 -8.17 5.94
CA TYR A 32 -7.61 -9.03 4.77
C TYR A 32 -8.71 -10.06 4.93
N VAL A 33 -9.69 -10.02 4.03
CA VAL A 33 -10.82 -10.96 3.95
C VAL A 33 -10.73 -11.79 2.69
N ASN A 34 -11.36 -12.96 2.69
CA ASN A 34 -11.45 -13.88 1.56
C ASN A 34 -10.08 -14.19 0.94
N THR A 35 -9.05 -14.34 1.78
CA THR A 35 -7.67 -14.54 1.32
C THR A 35 -7.51 -15.88 0.58
N PRO A 36 -7.13 -15.88 -0.70
CA PRO A 36 -6.97 -17.10 -1.48
C PRO A 36 -5.69 -17.87 -1.09
N SER A 37 -5.59 -19.11 -1.54
CA SER A 37 -4.35 -19.88 -1.43
C SER A 37 -3.18 -19.13 -2.09
N GLY A 38 -2.06 -19.02 -1.37
CA GLY A 38 -0.88 -18.26 -1.80
C GLY A 38 -0.83 -16.80 -1.33
N PHE A 39 -1.86 -16.28 -0.65
CA PHE A 39 -1.82 -14.94 -0.03
C PHE A 39 -0.58 -14.75 0.88
N GLU A 40 -0.28 -15.77 1.69
CA GLU A 40 0.87 -15.79 2.60
C GLU A 40 2.20 -15.52 1.90
N LEU A 41 2.36 -15.93 0.64
CA LEU A 41 3.59 -15.65 -0.12
C LEU A 41 3.81 -14.15 -0.28
N VAL A 42 2.78 -13.45 -0.74
CA VAL A 42 2.85 -11.99 -0.94
C VAL A 42 2.94 -11.27 0.40
N TYR A 43 2.18 -11.71 1.40
CA TYR A 43 2.22 -11.14 2.75
C TYR A 43 3.62 -11.24 3.38
N ASN A 44 4.27 -12.41 3.26
CA ASN A 44 5.63 -12.59 3.76
C ASN A 44 6.66 -11.75 2.98
N MET A 45 6.46 -11.55 1.67
CA MET A 45 7.28 -10.59 0.92
C MET A 45 7.12 -9.16 1.48
N PHE A 46 5.89 -8.70 1.72
CA PHE A 46 5.65 -7.39 2.33
C PHE A 46 6.33 -7.26 3.70
N LYS A 47 6.17 -8.27 4.58
CA LYS A 47 6.83 -8.32 5.90
C LYS A 47 8.35 -8.18 5.82
N ASN A 48 8.98 -8.87 4.87
CA ASN A 48 10.43 -8.86 4.73
C ASN A 48 10.98 -7.50 4.31
N PHE A 49 10.21 -6.71 3.55
CA PHE A 49 10.59 -5.36 3.13
C PHE A 49 10.29 -4.27 4.18
N LEU A 50 9.74 -4.63 5.35
CA LEU A 50 9.58 -3.69 6.45
C LEU A 50 10.96 -3.43 7.10
N ASN A 51 11.48 -2.20 6.99
CA ASN A 51 12.73 -1.78 7.65
C ASN A 51 12.65 -2.00 9.17
N GLU A 52 13.75 -2.30 9.86
CA GLU A 52 13.76 -2.56 11.32
C GLU A 52 13.11 -1.44 12.16
N LYS A 53 13.37 -0.17 11.81
CA LYS A 53 12.73 1.01 12.42
C LYS A 53 11.23 1.10 12.14
N ASN A 54 10.78 0.51 11.04
CA ASN A 54 9.38 0.46 10.64
C ASN A 54 8.72 -0.86 11.06
N ARG A 55 9.45 -1.91 11.44
CA ARG A 55 8.88 -3.08 12.11
C ARG A 55 8.26 -2.71 13.44
N SER A 56 8.83 -1.75 14.17
CA SER A 56 8.24 -1.19 15.41
C SER A 56 7.11 -0.18 15.16
N ARG A 57 6.98 0.37 13.95
CA ARG A 57 5.82 1.21 13.56
C ARG A 57 4.69 0.38 12.99
N VAL A 58 5.01 -0.62 12.18
CA VAL A 58 4.10 -1.64 11.66
C VAL A 58 3.67 -2.59 12.77
N SER A 59 4.45 -2.78 13.85
CA SER A 59 3.93 -3.44 15.06
C SER A 59 2.77 -2.68 15.72
N ASN A 60 2.62 -1.38 15.43
CA ASN A 60 1.46 -0.59 15.86
C ASN A 60 0.39 -0.47 14.77
N VAL A 61 0.66 -0.93 13.54
CA VAL A 61 -0.33 -1.03 12.46
C VAL A 61 -0.89 -2.43 12.54
N GLN A 62 -2.14 -2.53 12.95
CA GLN A 62 -2.79 -3.82 13.11
C GLN A 62 -2.94 -4.51 11.74
N ILE A 63 -2.47 -5.76 11.59
CA ILE A 63 -2.68 -6.53 10.37
C ILE A 63 -3.44 -7.79 10.73
N ASP A 64 -4.71 -7.82 10.36
CA ASP A 64 -5.60 -8.95 10.64
C ASP A 64 -5.94 -9.68 9.35
N VAL A 65 -5.76 -11.00 9.38
CA VAL A 65 -6.16 -11.90 8.31
C VAL A 65 -7.35 -12.69 8.79
N HIS A 66 -8.54 -12.32 8.30
CA HIS A 66 -9.81 -12.89 8.71
C HIS A 66 -10.15 -14.19 7.95
N GLY A 67 -9.43 -14.48 6.86
CA GLY A 67 -9.70 -15.64 6.01
C GLY A 67 -11.12 -15.55 5.43
N SER A 68 -11.85 -16.65 5.44
CA SER A 68 -13.25 -16.71 4.99
C SER A 68 -14.27 -16.38 6.10
N ASN A 69 -13.83 -16.15 7.34
CA ASN A 69 -14.73 -15.85 8.46
C ASN A 69 -14.73 -14.34 8.77
N LEU A 70 -15.85 -13.68 8.49
CA LEU A 70 -16.02 -12.25 8.74
C LEU A 70 -16.32 -11.90 10.20
N ASP A 71 -16.57 -12.86 11.10
CA ASP A 71 -16.89 -12.56 12.50
C ASP A 71 -15.78 -11.76 13.20
N SER A 72 -14.54 -12.17 12.96
CA SER A 72 -13.36 -11.46 13.46
C SER A 72 -13.19 -10.06 12.85
N LEU A 73 -13.75 -9.80 11.65
CA LEU A 73 -13.74 -8.45 11.07
C LEU A 73 -14.68 -7.52 11.85
N TYR A 74 -15.83 -8.04 12.30
CA TYR A 74 -16.85 -7.24 12.99
C TYR A 74 -16.40 -6.74 14.37
N GLU A 75 -15.39 -7.38 14.97
CA GLU A 75 -14.75 -6.91 16.20
C GLU A 75 -13.97 -5.61 16.00
N HIS A 76 -13.52 -5.34 14.77
CA HIS A 76 -12.76 -4.15 14.41
C HIS A 76 -13.60 -3.09 13.69
N ILE A 77 -14.56 -3.52 12.86
CA ILE A 77 -15.38 -2.63 12.04
C ILE A 77 -16.86 -2.95 12.27
N PRO A 78 -17.68 -1.99 12.77
CA PRO A 78 -19.10 -2.21 12.99
C PRO A 78 -19.83 -2.62 11.70
N LYS A 79 -20.76 -3.57 11.81
CA LYS A 79 -21.60 -4.02 10.69
C LYS A 79 -22.35 -2.89 9.98
N SER A 80 -22.74 -1.86 10.72
CA SER A 80 -23.40 -0.67 10.16
C SER A 80 -22.54 0.13 9.18
N MET A 81 -21.22 -0.10 9.15
CA MET A 81 -20.28 0.53 8.22
C MET A 81 -19.86 -0.38 7.06
N LEU A 82 -20.30 -1.63 7.05
CA LEU A 82 -19.94 -2.61 6.03
C LEU A 82 -21.09 -2.79 5.02
N PRO A 83 -20.76 -3.07 3.74
CA PRO A 83 -21.76 -3.37 2.72
C PRO A 83 -22.48 -4.70 3.01
N ALA A 84 -23.65 -4.86 2.40
CA ALA A 84 -24.48 -6.07 2.53
C ALA A 84 -23.75 -7.36 2.12
N GLU A 85 -22.87 -7.29 1.12
CA GLU A 85 -22.06 -8.42 0.63
C GLU A 85 -21.02 -8.89 1.65
N TYR A 86 -20.70 -8.06 2.64
CA TYR A 86 -19.89 -8.42 3.81
C TYR A 86 -20.75 -8.59 5.08
N GLY A 87 -22.06 -8.80 4.94
CA GLY A 87 -22.98 -9.03 6.07
C GLY A 87 -23.26 -7.80 6.93
N GLY A 88 -23.04 -6.60 6.38
CA GLY A 88 -23.31 -5.32 7.04
C GLY A 88 -24.58 -4.61 6.59
N ASP A 89 -24.82 -3.42 7.14
CA ASP A 89 -26.06 -2.66 6.97
C ASP A 89 -25.88 -1.36 6.14
N ALA A 90 -24.71 -1.15 5.53
CA ALA A 90 -24.40 0.07 4.77
C ALA A 90 -24.97 0.08 3.34
N GLY A 91 -25.83 -0.88 2.99
CA GLY A 91 -26.40 -1.06 1.67
C GLY A 91 -25.52 -1.87 0.70
N PRO A 92 -25.93 -1.98 -0.58
CA PRO A 92 -25.19 -2.72 -1.60
C PRO A 92 -23.82 -2.10 -1.89
N ILE A 93 -22.80 -2.95 -2.11
CA ILE A 93 -21.45 -2.46 -2.44
C ILE A 93 -21.42 -1.63 -3.73
N GLN A 94 -22.31 -1.93 -4.68
CA GLN A 94 -22.39 -1.20 -5.95
C GLN A 94 -22.75 0.27 -5.74
N ASP A 95 -23.67 0.58 -4.82
CA ASP A 95 -24.06 1.96 -4.52
C ASP A 95 -22.89 2.76 -3.93
N ILE A 96 -22.08 2.10 -3.10
CA ILE A 96 -20.85 2.68 -2.52
C ILE A 96 -19.81 2.94 -3.62
N ILE A 97 -19.64 1.99 -4.54
CA ILE A 97 -18.74 2.12 -5.70
C ILE A 97 -19.17 3.30 -6.57
N ASP A 98 -20.46 3.41 -6.89
CA ASP A 98 -20.99 4.47 -7.75
C ASP A 98 -20.86 5.84 -7.10
N ALA A 99 -21.16 5.94 -5.80
CA ALA A 99 -20.99 7.16 -5.02
C ALA A 99 -19.53 7.64 -5.00
N TRP A 100 -18.58 6.74 -4.73
CA TRP A 100 -17.16 7.06 -4.73
C TRP A 100 -16.63 7.38 -6.12
N THR A 101 -17.07 6.65 -7.15
CA THR A 101 -16.71 6.92 -8.55
C THR A 101 -17.14 8.33 -8.94
N LYS A 102 -18.39 8.70 -8.66
CA LYS A 102 -18.90 10.05 -8.91
C LYS A 102 -18.08 11.11 -8.16
N LYS A 103 -17.75 10.86 -6.89
CA LYS A 103 -16.94 11.77 -6.08
C LYS A 103 -15.55 11.96 -6.68
N VAL A 104 -14.82 10.87 -6.97
CA VAL A 104 -13.47 10.94 -7.57
C VAL A 104 -13.51 11.68 -8.91
N LEU A 105 -14.49 11.39 -9.77
CA LEU A 105 -14.65 12.09 -11.05
C LEU A 105 -14.98 13.58 -10.89
N SER A 106 -15.67 13.99 -9.82
CA SER A 106 -15.89 15.42 -9.56
C SER A 106 -14.60 16.19 -9.23
N TYR A 107 -13.55 15.51 -8.77
CA TYR A 107 -12.22 16.09 -8.54
C TYR A 107 -11.32 16.06 -9.77
N LYS A 108 -11.84 15.76 -10.97
CA LYS A 108 -11.05 15.65 -12.20
C LYS A 108 -10.14 16.87 -12.45
N GLU A 109 -10.68 18.08 -12.31
CA GLU A 109 -9.89 19.29 -12.56
C GLU A 109 -8.86 19.54 -11.44
N TYR A 110 -9.18 19.19 -10.19
CA TYR A 110 -8.21 19.20 -9.10
C TYR A 110 -7.02 18.27 -9.37
N PHE A 111 -7.27 17.05 -9.84
CA PHE A 111 -6.19 16.10 -10.17
C PHE A 111 -5.37 16.53 -11.37
N LYS A 112 -5.97 17.16 -12.39
CA LYS A 112 -5.22 17.75 -13.49
C LYS A 112 -4.34 18.91 -13.04
N GLU A 113 -4.82 19.70 -12.09
CA GLU A 113 -4.03 20.79 -11.53
C GLU A 113 -2.84 20.25 -10.73
N GLU A 114 -3.01 19.10 -10.07
CA GLU A 114 -1.96 18.41 -9.32
C GLU A 114 -0.69 18.18 -10.15
N ASP A 115 -0.82 17.88 -11.44
CA ASP A 115 0.31 17.66 -12.36
C ASP A 115 1.25 18.88 -12.48
N ASN A 116 0.78 20.08 -12.13
CA ASN A 116 1.60 21.29 -12.12
C ASN A 116 2.42 21.46 -10.84
N TYR A 117 2.12 20.68 -9.80
CA TYR A 117 2.80 20.73 -8.51
C TYR A 117 3.78 19.56 -8.37
N GLY A 118 4.90 19.81 -7.72
CA GLY A 118 5.94 18.81 -7.55
C GLY A 118 7.18 19.37 -6.88
N THR A 119 8.17 18.50 -6.67
CA THR A 119 9.46 18.91 -6.14
C THR A 119 10.45 19.11 -7.29
N ASP A 120 11.15 20.23 -7.30
CA ASP A 120 12.30 20.45 -8.18
C ASP A 120 13.48 19.59 -7.71
N GLU A 121 13.61 18.40 -8.28
CA GLU A 121 14.63 17.41 -7.91
C GLU A 121 16.07 17.93 -8.05
N LYS A 122 16.31 18.97 -8.87
CA LYS A 122 17.63 19.60 -9.00
C LYS A 122 18.07 20.32 -7.72
N LYS A 123 17.11 20.71 -6.88
CA LYS A 123 17.36 21.41 -5.60
C LYS A 123 17.41 20.46 -4.41
N ARG A 124 17.22 19.15 -4.61
CA ARG A 124 17.24 18.16 -3.51
C ARG A 124 18.66 18.06 -2.94
N PRO A 125 18.86 18.26 -1.63
CA PRO A 125 20.17 18.06 -1.01
C PRO A 125 20.56 16.57 -1.01
N GLY A 126 21.83 16.28 -1.32
CA GLY A 126 22.36 14.92 -1.35
C GLY A 126 22.09 14.16 -2.67
N ARG A 127 22.43 12.87 -2.71
CA ARG A 127 22.23 12.04 -3.91
C ARG A 127 20.72 11.81 -4.12
N PRO A 128 20.17 12.01 -5.33
CA PRO A 128 18.77 11.71 -5.62
C PRO A 128 18.46 10.24 -5.29
N LYS A 129 17.43 10.03 -4.48
CA LYS A 129 16.87 8.69 -4.20
C LYS A 129 15.93 8.31 -5.33
N ASN A 130 16.49 7.84 -6.44
CA ASN A 130 15.73 7.32 -7.58
C ASN A 130 15.44 5.83 -7.43
N ALA A 131 14.60 5.29 -8.33
CA ALA A 131 14.25 3.87 -8.31
C ALA A 131 15.50 2.97 -8.35
N ASP A 132 16.54 3.37 -9.07
CA ASP A 132 17.75 2.56 -9.21
C ASP A 132 18.56 2.49 -7.90
N THR A 133 18.70 3.62 -7.19
CA THR A 133 19.37 3.68 -5.88
C THR A 133 18.54 3.06 -4.75
N LEU A 134 17.21 3.13 -4.83
CA LEU A 134 16.31 2.57 -3.81
C LEU A 134 16.07 1.07 -3.98
N PHE A 135 16.01 0.59 -5.23
CA PHE A 135 15.64 -0.78 -5.55
C PHE A 135 16.82 -1.65 -6.01
N GLY A 136 18.05 -1.10 -6.08
CA GLY A 136 19.28 -1.87 -6.29
C GLY A 136 19.43 -2.41 -7.70
N LEU A 137 18.85 -1.73 -8.69
CA LEU A 137 19.00 -2.08 -10.11
C LEU A 137 20.35 -1.64 -10.68
N GLU A 138 21.07 -0.75 -9.97
CA GLU A 138 22.49 -0.49 -10.22
C GLU A 138 23.30 -1.63 -9.59
N GLY A 139 23.65 -2.61 -10.42
CA GLY A 139 24.47 -3.75 -10.04
C GLY A 139 25.80 -3.34 -9.41
N SER A 140 26.29 -4.22 -8.53
CA SER A 140 27.52 -4.15 -7.72
C SER A 140 28.83 -4.08 -8.54
N PHE A 141 28.96 -3.17 -9.50
CA PHE A 141 30.23 -2.98 -10.22
C PHE A 141 30.49 -1.50 -10.51
N ARG A 142 31.67 -1.06 -10.06
CA ARG A 142 32.37 0.21 -10.32
C ARG A 142 32.12 1.36 -9.33
N LYS A 143 32.71 1.23 -8.14
CA LYS A 143 33.63 2.27 -7.65
C LYS A 143 34.79 1.58 -6.95
N LEU A 144 35.88 1.39 -7.69
CA LEU A 144 37.20 1.17 -7.11
C LEU A 144 37.64 2.56 -6.63
N GLU A 145 37.58 2.82 -5.33
CA GLU A 145 38.31 3.95 -4.77
C GLU A 145 39.77 3.51 -4.63
N VAL A 146 40.62 4.09 -5.48
CA VAL A 146 42.07 3.94 -5.38
C VAL A 146 42.55 5.11 -4.55
N ASP A 147 43.20 4.79 -3.44
CA ASP A 147 43.97 5.72 -2.61
C ASP A 147 45.26 6.16 -3.34
#